data_AF-A0AAC8PXV1-F1
#
_entry.id   AF-A0AAC8PXV1-F1
#
_cell.length_a   1.000
_cell.length_b   1.000
_cell.length_c   1.000
_cell.angle_alpha   90.00
_cell.angle_beta   90.00
_cell.angle_gamma   90.00
#
_symmetry.space_group_name_H-M   'P 1'
#
loop_
_entity.id
_entity.type
_entity.pdbx_description
1 polymer ?
#
loop_
_entity_poly.entity_id
_entity_poly.type
_entity_poly.pdbx_seq_one_letter_code
_entity_poly.pdbx_strand_id
1 'polypeptide(L)'
;MVGKPINFDFTKKVIELRDGGGREEYLLDIIPNRIMPNKISTTLRVRKNVLLVRLDVNGPPHRNPDDTEVPCPHLHVYKQGYGLKWAYPVPPIFGDCINLANYLDSFCEYCNIHGRIFTQIPIEFCPCS
;
A
#
# COMPACT_ATOMS: atom_id res chain seq x y z
N MET A 1 9.44 -15.77 -11.85
CA MET A 1 9.52 -14.45 -12.51
C MET A 1 10.25 -13.52 -11.57
N VAL A 2 11.45 -13.08 -11.92
CA VAL A 2 12.24 -12.13 -11.12
C VAL A 2 11.72 -10.74 -11.49
N GLY A 3 11.07 -10.06 -10.56
CA GLY A 3 10.56 -8.70 -10.76
C GLY A 3 11.71 -7.73 -11.00
N LYS A 4 11.55 -6.83 -11.97
CA LYS A 4 12.49 -5.72 -12.19
C LYS A 4 12.58 -4.88 -10.91
N PRO A 5 13.77 -4.42 -10.47
CA PRO A 5 13.89 -3.55 -9.30
C PRO A 5 13.00 -2.31 -9.48
N ILE A 6 12.20 -1.98 -8.47
CA ILE A 6 11.42 -0.75 -8.46
C ILE A 6 12.36 0.38 -8.06
N ASN A 7 12.66 1.27 -9.01
CA ASN A 7 13.33 2.52 -8.73
C ASN A 7 12.35 3.47 -7.99
N PHE A 8 12.67 3.89 -6.78
CA PHE A 8 11.88 4.85 -6.00
C PHE A 8 12.17 6.30 -6.44
N ASP A 9 11.84 6.63 -7.68
CA ASP A 9 11.98 7.96 -8.29
C ASP A 9 10.85 8.94 -7.89
N PHE A 10 10.25 8.78 -6.70
CA PHE A 10 9.06 9.52 -6.24
C PHE A 10 7.86 9.50 -7.22
N THR A 11 7.87 8.62 -8.22
CA THR A 11 6.73 8.45 -9.14
C THR A 11 5.80 7.35 -8.67
N LYS A 12 4.53 7.47 -9.06
CA LYS A 12 3.56 6.40 -8.89
C LYS A 12 4.04 5.16 -9.64
N LYS A 13 4.04 4.01 -8.96
CA LYS A 13 4.23 2.69 -9.56
C LYS A 13 2.92 1.92 -9.56
N VAL A 14 2.71 1.10 -10.59
CA VAL A 14 1.55 0.22 -10.71
C VAL A 14 2.06 -1.17 -11.02
N ILE A 15 1.75 -2.13 -10.16
CA ILE A 15 2.12 -3.54 -10.35
C ILE A 15 0.86 -4.29 -10.77
N GLU A 16 0.94 -4.98 -11.90
CA GLU A 16 -0.12 -5.86 -12.37
C GLU A 16 -0.02 -7.22 -11.68
N LEU A 17 -1.14 -7.69 -11.15
CA LEU A 17 -1.25 -8.92 -10.40
C LEU A 17 -2.40 -9.75 -10.97
N ARG A 18 -2.31 -11.07 -10.81
CA ARG A 18 -3.36 -12.03 -11.20
C ARG A 18 -3.60 -12.97 -10.03
N ASP A 19 -4.84 -13.42 -9.87
CA ASP A 19 -5.12 -14.52 -8.95
C ASP A 19 -4.45 -15.82 -9.43
N GLY A 20 -4.39 -16.83 -8.56
CA GLY A 20 -3.80 -18.14 -8.90
C GLY A 20 -4.50 -18.84 -10.08
N GLY A 21 -5.75 -18.47 -10.39
CA GLY A 21 -6.51 -18.98 -11.53
C GLY A 21 -6.41 -18.13 -12.81
N GLY A 22 -5.79 -16.96 -12.78
CA GLY A 22 -5.69 -16.03 -13.91
C GLY A 22 -7.01 -15.41 -14.37
N ARG A 23 -8.08 -15.49 -13.56
CA ARG A 23 -9.45 -15.05 -13.88
C ARG A 23 -9.68 -13.58 -13.58
N GLU A 24 -9.03 -13.09 -12.53
CA GLU A 24 -9.18 -11.71 -12.07
C GLU A 24 -7.83 -11.01 -12.11
N GLU A 25 -7.86 -9.78 -12.63
CA GLU A 25 -6.70 -8.90 -12.70
C GLU A 25 -6.80 -7.85 -11.60
N TYR A 26 -5.71 -7.70 -10.87
CA TYR A 26 -5.55 -6.74 -9.79
C TYR A 26 -4.41 -5.78 -10.13
N LEU A 27 -4.50 -4.58 -9.58
CA LEU A 27 -3.48 -3.55 -9.70
C LEU A 27 -3.11 -3.06 -8.31
N LEU A 28 -1.81 -3.10 -8.00
CA LEU A 28 -1.24 -2.53 -6.79
C LEU A 28 -0.61 -1.18 -7.15
N ASP A 29 -1.30 -0.10 -6.79
CA ASP A 29 -0.77 1.26 -6.91
C ASP A 29 0.11 1.58 -5.70
N ILE A 30 1.34 2.00 -5.94
CA ILE A 30 2.28 2.47 -4.93
C ILE A 30 2.55 3.95 -5.21
N ILE A 31 2.11 4.82 -4.30
CA ILE A 31 2.08 6.27 -4.50
C ILE A 31 2.92 6.92 -3.39
N PRO A 32 4.24 7.10 -3.60
CA PRO A 32 5.06 7.88 -2.67
C PRO A 32 4.64 9.36 -2.70
N ASN A 33 4.85 10.05 -1.58
CA ASN A 33 4.72 11.50 -1.56
C ASN A 33 5.98 12.16 -2.15
N ARG A 34 5.76 13.18 -2.98
CA ARG A 34 6.85 13.89 -3.68
C ARG A 34 7.73 14.74 -2.77
N ILE A 35 7.17 15.27 -1.67
CA ILE A 35 7.84 16.23 -0.78
C ILE A 35 8.32 15.54 0.50
N MET A 36 7.56 14.57 1.01
CA MET A 36 7.86 13.81 2.22
C MET A 36 8.19 12.36 1.84
N PRO A 37 9.47 12.00 1.64
CA PRO A 37 9.89 10.67 1.18
C PRO A 37 9.42 9.50 2.03
N ASN A 38 9.15 9.75 3.32
CA ASN A 38 8.66 8.76 4.28
C ASN A 38 7.13 8.61 4.27
N LYS A 39 6.38 9.36 3.46
CA LYS A 39 4.93 9.24 3.33
C LYS A 39 4.57 8.46 2.07
N ILE A 40 3.70 7.47 2.21
CA ILE A 40 3.24 6.63 1.10
C ILE A 40 1.75 6.31 1.22
N SER A 41 1.12 6.14 0.07
CA SER A 41 -0.19 5.52 -0.05
C SER A 41 -0.12 4.33 -1.01
N THR A 42 -0.59 3.18 -0.55
CA THR A 42 -0.57 1.93 -1.33
C THR A 42 -1.97 1.39 -1.45
N THR A 43 -2.45 1.18 -2.68
CA THR A 43 -3.85 0.79 -2.94
C THR A 43 -3.91 -0.47 -3.78
N LEU A 44 -4.68 -1.47 -3.33
CA LEU A 44 -5.06 -2.62 -4.12
C LEU A 44 -6.43 -2.37 -4.76
N ARG A 45 -6.52 -2.57 -6.07
CA ARG A 45 -7.77 -2.46 -6.83
C ARG A 45 -7.96 -3.60 -7.83
N VAL A 46 -9.21 -3.91 -8.15
CA VAL A 46 -9.61 -4.95 -9.11
C VAL A 46 -10.42 -4.31 -10.26
N ARG A 47 -10.47 -4.99 -11.42
CA ARG A 47 -11.25 -4.55 -12.61
C ARG A 47 -10.97 -3.09 -13.00
N LYS A 48 -9.70 -2.69 -12.87
CA LYS A 48 -9.18 -1.33 -13.06
C LYS A 48 -9.72 -0.26 -12.10
N ASN A 49 -10.96 -0.27 -11.63
CA ASN A 49 -11.51 0.91 -10.92
C ASN A 49 -12.11 0.61 -9.54
N VAL A 50 -12.18 -0.66 -9.12
CA VAL A 50 -12.76 -1.02 -7.82
C VAL A 50 -11.66 -1.09 -6.77
N LEU A 51 -11.59 -0.08 -5.90
CA LEU A 51 -10.62 -0.03 -4.81
C LEU A 51 -11.05 -0.99 -3.68
N LEU A 52 -10.17 -1.90 -3.29
CA LEU A 52 -10.44 -2.91 -2.27
C LEU A 52 -9.89 -2.50 -0.92
N VAL A 53 -8.61 -2.15 -0.87
CA VAL A 53 -7.91 -1.77 0.37
C VAL A 53 -6.87 -0.71 0.02
N ARG A 54 -6.67 0.27 0.91
CA ARG A 54 -5.59 1.24 0.84
C ARG A 54 -4.90 1.40 2.18
N LEU A 55 -3.57 1.34 2.20
CA LEU A 55 -2.74 1.70 3.34
C LEU A 55 -2.21 3.13 3.16
N ASP A 56 -2.32 3.93 4.23
CA ASP A 56 -1.64 5.22 4.35
C ASP A 56 -0.63 5.17 5.50
N VAL A 57 0.60 5.64 5.23
CA VAL A 57 1.70 5.72 6.20
C VAL A 57 2.24 7.16 6.23
N ASN A 58 2.47 7.70 7.44
CA ASN A 58 2.89 9.08 7.68
C ASN A 58 1.99 10.14 6.99
N GLY A 59 0.70 9.81 6.85
CA GLY A 59 -0.37 10.72 6.45
C GLY A 59 -1.07 11.38 7.64
N PRO A 60 -2.05 12.28 7.39
CA PRO A 60 -2.91 12.80 8.44
C PRO A 60 -3.78 11.68 9.05
N PRO A 61 -4.33 11.87 10.26
CA PRO A 61 -5.39 11.00 10.77
C PRO A 61 -6.61 11.05 9.84
N HIS A 62 -7.41 9.99 9.84
CA HIS A 62 -8.64 9.88 9.06
C HIS A 62 -9.86 9.96 9.96
N ARG A 63 -10.85 10.80 9.58
CA ARG A 63 -12.14 10.86 10.25
C ARG A 63 -13.15 9.98 9.52
N ASN A 64 -13.67 8.98 10.19
CA ASN A 64 -14.68 8.07 9.68
C ASN A 64 -16.05 8.75 9.55
N PRO A 65 -16.99 8.15 8.79
CA PRO A 65 -18.35 8.69 8.65
C PRO A 65 -19.15 8.78 9.95
N ASP A 66 -18.75 8.05 11.00
CA ASP A 66 -19.33 8.12 12.34
C ASP A 66 -18.57 9.07 13.28
N ASP A 67 -17.73 9.93 12.70
CA ASP A 67 -16.87 10.90 13.39
C ASP A 67 -15.74 10.34 14.26
N THR A 68 -15.55 9.02 14.28
CA THR A 68 -14.36 8.44 14.92
C THR A 68 -13.10 8.82 14.15
N GLU A 69 -12.02 9.14 14.86
CA GLU A 69 -10.73 9.44 14.25
C GLU A 69 -9.77 8.25 14.36
N VAL A 70 -9.07 7.96 13.27
CA VAL A 70 -8.08 6.89 13.18
C VAL A 70 -6.71 7.50 12.89
N PRO A 71 -5.72 7.36 13.80
CA PRO A 71 -4.38 7.86 13.57
C PRO A 71 -3.70 7.12 12.42
N CYS A 72 -2.63 7.70 11.88
CA CYS A 72 -1.78 7.05 10.87
C CYS A 72 -0.66 6.25 11.57
N PRO A 73 -0.28 5.05 11.11
CA PRO A 73 -0.75 4.35 9.92
C PRO A 73 -2.15 3.73 10.07
N HIS A 74 -2.92 3.70 8.97
CA HIS A 74 -4.25 3.09 8.93
C HIS A 74 -4.59 2.49 7.58
N LEU A 75 -5.55 1.57 7.59
CA LEU A 75 -6.09 0.91 6.41
C LEU A 75 -7.50 1.42 6.11
N HIS A 76 -7.71 1.92 4.90
CA HIS A 76 -9.03 1.99 4.32
C HIS A 76 -9.43 0.63 3.77
N VAL A 77 -10.60 0.13 4.16
CA VAL A 77 -11.12 -1.15 3.66
C VAL A 77 -12.46 -0.91 3.00
N TYR A 78 -12.66 -1.49 1.82
CA TYR A 78 -13.92 -1.35 1.09
C TYR A 78 -15.10 -1.79 1.96
N LYS A 79 -16.08 -0.89 2.09
CA LYS A 79 -17.37 -1.15 2.73
C LYS A 79 -18.48 -0.81 1.76
N GLN A 80 -19.43 -1.73 1.57
CA GLN A 80 -20.55 -1.54 0.66
C GLN A 80 -21.31 -0.24 1.01
N GLY A 81 -21.60 0.57 -0.01
CA GLY A 81 -22.24 1.89 0.15
C GLY A 81 -21.31 3.03 0.60
N TYR A 82 -20.07 2.72 1.03
CA TYR A 82 -19.10 3.70 1.52
C TYR A 82 -17.78 3.70 0.75
N GLY A 83 -17.49 2.66 -0.03
CA GLY A 83 -16.17 2.51 -0.69
C GLY A 83 -15.06 2.49 0.35
N LEU A 84 -14.02 3.31 0.15
CA LEU A 84 -12.89 3.46 1.08
C LEU A 84 -13.08 4.54 2.15
N LYS A 85 -14.31 5.01 2.42
CA LYS A 85 -14.52 6.06 3.44
C LYS A 85 -14.24 5.61 4.87
N TRP A 86 -14.21 4.32 5.15
CA TRP A 86 -13.89 3.78 6.47
C TRP A 86 -12.42 3.41 6.56
N ALA A 87 -11.76 3.87 7.61
CA ALA A 87 -10.41 3.47 7.98
C ALA A 87 -10.40 2.73 9.32
N TYR A 88 -9.36 1.92 9.51
CA TYR A 88 -9.11 1.14 10.71
C TYR A 88 -7.63 1.19 11.06
N PRO A 89 -7.25 1.11 12.35
CA PRO A 89 -5.85 0.94 12.72
C PRO A 89 -5.23 -0.24 11.99
N VAL A 90 -3.93 -0.16 11.70
CA VAL A 90 -3.21 -1.30 11.14
C VAL A 90 -3.25 -2.50 12.10
N PRO A 91 -3.45 -3.74 11.61
CA PRO A 91 -3.44 -4.93 12.45
C PRO A 91 -2.01 -5.28 12.94
N PRO A 92 -1.87 -6.22 13.91
CA PRO A 92 -0.59 -6.59 14.51
C PRO A 92 0.52 -7.03 13.52
N ILE A 93 0.17 -7.48 12.32
CA ILE A 93 1.13 -7.82 11.24
C ILE A 93 2.01 -6.65 10.79
N PHE A 94 1.63 -5.41 11.16
CA PHE A 94 2.41 -4.19 10.94
C PHE A 94 3.25 -3.78 12.15
N GLY A 95 3.26 -4.57 13.23
CA GLY A 95 3.84 -4.19 14.53
C GLY A 95 5.33 -3.86 14.50
N ASP A 96 6.09 -4.51 13.61
CA ASP A 96 7.55 -4.31 13.47
C ASP A 96 7.91 -3.38 12.29
N CYS A 97 6.94 -2.70 11.67
CA CYS A 97 7.20 -1.84 10.53
C CYS A 97 7.89 -0.53 10.94
N ILE A 98 9.20 -0.45 10.69
CA ILE A 98 10.01 0.75 10.98
C ILE A 98 10.32 1.60 9.75
N ASN A 99 10.09 1.08 8.54
CA ASN A 99 10.33 1.78 7.28
C ASN A 99 9.27 1.44 6.23
N LEU A 100 9.25 2.20 5.14
CA LEU A 100 8.25 2.04 4.07
C LEU A 100 8.26 0.66 3.42
N ALA A 101 9.41 0.01 3.30
CA ALA A 101 9.49 -1.33 2.73
C ALA A 101 8.79 -2.35 3.62
N ASN A 102 8.98 -2.29 4.95
CA ASN A 102 8.24 -3.16 5.87
C ASN A 102 6.73 -2.94 5.78
N TYR A 103 6.27 -1.70 5.69
CA TYR A 103 4.84 -1.40 5.51
C TYR A 103 4.29 -1.97 4.19
N LEU A 104 5.06 -1.92 3.10
CA LEU A 104 4.67 -2.49 1.82
C LEU A 104 4.61 -4.02 1.87
N ASP A 105 5.58 -4.68 2.51
CA ASP A 105 5.59 -6.12 2.68
C ASP A 105 4.40 -6.60 3.53
N SER A 106 4.19 -5.98 4.71
CA SER A 106 3.03 -6.29 5.57
C SER A 106 1.70 -5.98 4.88
N PHE A 107 1.64 -4.97 4.00
CA PHE A 107 0.44 -4.69 3.20
C PHE A 107 0.16 -5.78 2.18
N CYS A 108 1.19 -6.27 1.49
CA CYS A 108 1.05 -7.39 0.57
C CYS A 108 0.61 -8.66 1.31
N GLU A 109 1.17 -8.93 2.47
CA GLU A 109 0.76 -10.06 3.31
C GLU A 109 -0.70 -9.92 3.77
N TYR A 110 -1.11 -8.74 4.26
CA TYR A 110 -2.50 -8.43 4.62
C TYR A 110 -3.46 -8.64 3.44
N CYS A 111 -3.03 -8.33 2.22
CA CYS A 111 -3.82 -8.50 1.00
C CYS A 111 -3.73 -9.90 0.39
N ASN A 112 -3.04 -10.85 1.04
CA ASN A 112 -2.80 -12.19 0.52
C ASN A 112 -2.10 -12.20 -0.87
N ILE A 113 -1.21 -11.24 -1.09
CA ILE A 113 -0.38 -11.13 -2.28
C ILE A 113 0.92 -11.90 -2.02
N HIS A 114 1.07 -13.06 -2.65
CA HIS A 114 2.25 -13.89 -2.51
C HIS A 114 3.24 -13.68 -3.67
N GLY A 115 4.53 -13.69 -3.33
CA GLY A 115 5.62 -13.49 -4.28
C GLY A 115 6.63 -12.49 -3.75
N ARG A 116 7.90 -12.65 -4.11
CA ARG A 116 8.98 -11.72 -3.77
C ARG A 116 8.85 -10.44 -4.62
N ILE A 117 7.87 -9.59 -4.31
CA ILE A 117 7.63 -8.35 -5.08
C ILE A 117 8.67 -7.29 -4.76
N PHE A 118 9.18 -7.26 -3.51
CA PHE A 118 10.09 -6.19 -3.06
C PHE A 118 11.41 -6.68 -2.43
N THR A 119 11.55 -7.97 -2.08
CA THR A 119 12.74 -8.55 -1.40
C THR A 119 14.03 -8.61 -2.25
N GLN A 120 14.09 -7.91 -3.38
CA GLN A 120 15.27 -7.79 -4.24
C GLN A 120 15.54 -6.34 -4.65
N ILE A 121 14.90 -5.37 -3.99
CA ILE A 121 15.16 -3.94 -4.24
C ILE A 121 16.29 -3.51 -3.30
N PRO A 122 17.50 -3.21 -3.80
CA PRO A 122 18.42 -2.38 -3.03
C PRO A 122 17.74 -1.02 -2.86
N ILE A 123 17.36 -0.68 -1.63
CA ILE A 123 16.97 0.68 -1.29
C ILE A 123 18.27 1.49 -1.27
N GLU A 124 18.71 1.91 -2.46
CA GLU A 124 19.73 2.95 -2.56
C GLU A 124 19.04 4.26 -2.16
N PHE A 125 19.14 4.59 -0.87
CA PHE A 125 19.05 5.98 -0.47
C PHE A 125 20.18 6.69 -1.20
N CYS A 126 19.85 7.44 -2.25
CA CYS A 126 20.78 8.40 -2.82
C CYS A 126 21.16 9.34 -1.68
N PRO A 127 22.39 9.26 -1.11
CA PRO A 127 22.81 10.25 -0.16
C PRO A 127 22.96 11.52 -0.99
N CYS A 128 22.17 12.55 -0.68
CA CYS A 128 22.36 13.85 -1.32
C CYS A 128 23.83 14.27 -1.18
N SER A 129 24.49 14.46 -2.32
CA SER A 129 25.68 15.28 -2.48
C SER A 129 25.57 16.02 -3.80
#